data_AF-A0A6C0EYV8-F1
#
_entry.id   AF-A0A6C0EYV8-F1
#
_cell.length_a   1.000
_cell.length_b   1.000
_cell.length_c   1.000
_cell.angle_alpha   90.00
_cell.angle_beta   90.00
_cell.angle_gamma   90.00
#
_symmetry.space_group_name_H-M   'P 1'
#
loop_
_entity.id
_entity.type
_entity.pdbx_description
1 polymer ?
#
loop_
_entity_poly.entity_id
_entity_poly.type
_entity_poly.pdbx_seq_one_letter_code
_entity_poly.pdbx_strand_id
1 'polypeptide(L)'
;MVNTTQIKQCVQELTQERQMWQSQREKYRGITKEQFTDMMKEQFNSLYENSKTLFEKCISGDLNMNEFNYMLSMLDKVNAGNDFQAVSQEVGQKLVDIYVKPLLDKEKDTEGKN
;
A
#
# COMPACT_ATOMS: atom_id res chain seq x y z
N MET A 1 -0.39 -15.02 -4.19
CA MET A 1 -1.63 -14.35 -4.64
C MET A 1 -1.87 -13.17 -3.71
N VAL A 2 -1.77 -11.96 -4.27
CA VAL A 2 -1.77 -10.74 -3.48
C VAL A 2 -3.14 -10.50 -2.88
N ASN A 3 -3.25 -10.41 -1.55
CA ASN A 3 -4.53 -10.15 -0.89
C ASN A 3 -4.89 -8.66 -0.97
N THR A 4 -5.55 -8.28 -2.08
CA THR A 4 -6.00 -6.91 -2.37
C THR A 4 -6.99 -6.38 -1.34
N THR A 5 -7.81 -7.25 -0.75
CA THR A 5 -8.76 -6.88 0.31
C THR A 5 -8.02 -6.43 1.56
N GLN A 6 -7.00 -7.17 1.99
CA GLN A 6 -6.17 -6.81 3.14
C GLN A 6 -5.40 -5.51 2.88
N ILE A 7 -4.80 -5.34 1.70
CA ILE A 7 -4.08 -4.10 1.34
C ILE A 7 -5.03 -2.89 1.38
N LYS A 8 -6.23 -3.03 0.81
CA LYS A 8 -7.26 -1.99 0.85
C LYS A 8 -7.61 -1.59 2.27
N GLN A 9 -7.84 -2.57 3.13
CA GLN A 9 -8.19 -2.33 4.52
C GLN A 9 -7.05 -1.62 5.27
N CYS A 10 -5.81 -2.10 5.15
CA CYS A 10 -4.66 -1.46 5.79
C CYS A 10 -4.47 -0.01 5.32
N VAL A 11 -4.64 0.28 4.02
CA VAL A 11 -4.53 1.64 3.50
C VAL A 11 -5.64 2.54 4.02
N GLN A 12 -6.88 2.05 4.08
CA GLN A 12 -8.01 2.81 4.61
C GLN A 12 -7.82 3.13 6.09
N GLU A 13 -7.43 2.14 6.89
CA GLU A 13 -7.17 2.30 8.33
C GLU A 13 -5.99 3.26 8.57
N LEU A 14 -4.86 3.10 7.87
CA LEU A 14 -3.71 3.99 8.00
C LEU A 14 -4.04 5.42 7.59
N THR A 15 -4.85 5.60 6.55
CA THR A 15 -5.31 6.94 6.12
C THR A 15 -6.18 7.59 7.20
N GLN A 16 -7.06 6.82 7.86
CA GLN A 16 -7.86 7.32 8.98
C GLN A 16 -6.97 7.67 10.18
N GLU A 17 -5.97 6.84 10.50
CA GLU A 17 -5.04 7.12 11.60
C GLU A 17 -4.25 8.41 11.34
N ARG A 18 -3.79 8.61 10.11
CA ARG A 18 -3.14 9.85 9.69
C ARG A 18 -4.06 11.06 9.83
N GLN A 19 -5.35 10.94 9.49
CA GLN A 19 -6.33 12.02 9.69
C GLN A 19 -6.54 12.35 11.18
N MET A 20 -6.62 11.33 12.04
CA MET A 20 -6.73 11.52 13.48
C MET A 20 -5.49 12.21 14.07
N TRP A 21 -4.28 11.84 13.60
CA TRP A 21 -3.03 12.46 14.02
C TRP A 21 -2.94 13.92 13.56
N GLN A 22 -3.27 14.20 12.30
CA GLN A 22 -3.31 15.58 11.77
C GLN A 22 -4.32 16.46 12.51
N SER A 23 -5.45 15.88 12.93
CA SER A 23 -6.46 16.59 13.72
C SER A 23 -6.10 16.71 15.21
N GLN A 24 -4.91 16.24 15.62
CA GLN A 24 -4.43 16.24 17.01
C GLN A 24 -5.47 15.69 18.00
N ARG A 25 -6.13 14.58 17.60
CA ARG A 25 -7.01 13.82 18.50
C ARG A 25 -6.25 13.41 19.76
N GLU A 26 -6.98 13.17 20.84
CA GLU A 26 -6.41 12.91 22.17
C GLU A 26 -5.28 11.87 22.16
N LYS A 27 -5.45 10.76 21.43
CA LYS A 27 -4.46 9.68 21.30
C LYS A 27 -3.15 10.08 20.59
N TYR A 28 -3.13 11.23 19.92
CA TYR A 28 -2.04 11.71 19.08
C TYR A 28 -1.54 13.11 19.43
N ARG A 29 -2.04 13.70 20.51
CA ARG A 29 -1.65 15.04 20.93
C ARG A 29 -0.16 15.07 21.28
N GLY A 30 0.59 15.96 20.64
CA GLY A 30 2.03 16.12 20.88
C GLY A 30 2.92 15.04 20.25
N ILE A 31 2.33 14.12 19.48
CA ILE A 31 3.08 13.09 18.75
C ILE A 31 3.71 13.72 17.51
N THR A 32 5.02 13.57 17.36
CA THR A 32 5.76 14.05 16.18
C THR A 32 5.50 13.16 14.96
N LYS A 33 5.86 13.63 13.77
CA LYS A 33 5.76 12.82 12.55
C LYS A 33 6.57 11.53 12.64
N GLU A 34 7.78 11.60 13.21
CA GLU A 34 8.67 10.44 13.37
C GLU A 34 8.04 9.40 14.29
N GLN A 35 7.59 9.82 15.47
CA GLN A 35 6.90 8.95 16.44
C GLN A 35 5.63 8.33 15.83
N PHE A 36 4.82 9.12 15.13
CA PHE A 36 3.65 8.61 14.44
C PHE A 36 4.03 7.57 13.37
N THR A 37 5.08 7.84 12.59
CA THR A 37 5.56 6.93 11.54
C THR A 37 6.01 5.60 12.13
N ASP A 38 6.75 5.62 13.24
CA ASP A 38 7.21 4.41 13.92
C ASP A 38 6.04 3.59 14.49
N MET A 39 5.07 4.25 15.15
CA MET A 39 3.85 3.60 15.64
C MET A 39 3.08 2.92 14.50
N MET A 40 2.92 3.60 13.37
CA MET A 40 2.22 3.06 12.22
C MET A 40 3.01 1.95 11.53
N LYS A 41 4.34 1.99 11.56
CA LYS A 41 5.19 0.94 11.03
C LYS A 41 5.03 -0.35 11.83
N GLU A 42 4.92 -0.27 13.15
CA GLU A 42 4.65 -1.43 14.00
C GLU A 42 3.24 -2.00 13.75
N GLN A 43 2.22 -1.13 13.70
CA GLN A 43 0.83 -1.54 13.51
C GLN A 43 0.53 -2.08 12.10
N PHE A 44 1.13 -1.48 11.08
CA PHE A 44 0.94 -1.83 9.66
C PHE A 44 2.22 -2.42 9.06
N ASN A 45 2.94 -3.24 9.84
CA ASN A 45 4.22 -3.83 9.42
C ASN A 45 4.10 -4.59 8.10
N SER A 46 3.00 -5.32 7.88
CA SER A 46 2.77 -6.02 6.63
C SER A 46 2.69 -5.07 5.43
N LEU A 47 2.08 -3.89 5.57
CA LEU A 47 2.01 -2.88 4.52
C LEU A 47 3.38 -2.23 4.29
N TYR A 48 4.09 -1.89 5.37
CA TYR A 48 5.43 -1.32 5.30
C TYR A 48 6.43 -2.28 4.62
N GLU A 49 6.43 -3.54 5.05
CA GLU A 49 7.28 -4.56 4.47
C GLU A 49 6.89 -4.80 3.01
N ASN A 50 5.62 -5.01 2.69
CA ASN A 50 5.23 -5.35 1.31
C ASN A 50 5.31 -4.17 0.33
N SER A 51 5.05 -2.94 0.79
CA SER A 51 5.12 -1.74 -0.04
C SER A 51 5.39 -0.50 0.80
N LYS A 52 6.69 -0.27 1.03
CA LYS A 52 7.19 0.94 1.71
C LYS A 52 6.68 2.22 1.05
N THR A 53 6.65 2.28 -0.28
CA THR A 53 6.18 3.45 -1.03
C THR A 53 4.70 3.76 -0.75
N LEU A 54 3.85 2.73 -0.71
CA LEU A 54 2.43 2.89 -0.41
C LEU A 54 2.25 3.38 1.04
N PHE A 55 2.96 2.76 1.99
CA PHE A 55 2.98 3.19 3.39
C PHE A 55 3.40 4.66 3.54
N GLU A 56 4.52 5.06 2.94
CA GLU A 56 5.04 6.43 3.01
C GLU A 56 4.04 7.46 2.45
N LYS A 57 3.36 7.13 1.36
CA LYS A 57 2.32 7.98 0.77
C LYS A 57 1.08 8.10 1.66
N CYS A 58 0.69 7.05 2.38
CA CYS A 58 -0.36 7.15 3.38
C CYS A 58 0.05 8.09 4.52
N ILE A 59 1.29 7.97 5.03
CA ILE A 59 1.82 8.82 6.10
C ILE A 59 1.89 10.29 5.66
N SER A 60 2.41 10.56 4.45
CA SER A 60 2.51 11.94 3.94
C SER A 60 1.12 12.53 3.64
N GLY A 61 0.17 11.69 3.25
CA GLY A 61 -1.15 12.10 2.75
C GLY A 61 -1.16 12.40 1.25
N ASP A 62 -0.11 12.02 0.54
CA ASP A 62 0.01 12.19 -0.92
C ASP A 62 -0.52 10.98 -1.70
N LEU A 63 -1.20 10.05 -1.02
CA LEU A 63 -1.84 8.92 -1.68
C LEU A 63 -3.08 9.39 -2.43
N ASN A 64 -3.03 9.30 -3.76
CA ASN A 64 -4.21 9.48 -4.59
C ASN A 64 -5.09 8.23 -4.51
N MET A 65 -6.23 8.33 -3.83
CA MET A 65 -7.15 7.21 -3.64
C MET A 65 -7.75 6.68 -4.96
N ASN A 66 -7.85 7.52 -6.00
CA ASN A 66 -8.32 7.06 -7.31
C ASN A 66 -7.28 6.16 -7.97
N GLU A 67 -6.00 6.57 -7.96
CA GLU A 67 -4.88 5.76 -8.45
C GLU A 67 -4.74 4.46 -7.65
N PHE A 68 -4.91 4.54 -6.33
CA PHE A 68 -4.87 3.37 -5.46
C PHE A 68 -5.98 2.35 -5.75
N ASN A 69 -7.24 2.81 -5.85
CA ASN A 69 -8.36 1.91 -6.17
C ASN A 69 -8.20 1.29 -7.56
N TYR A 70 -7.70 2.06 -8.52
CA TYR A 70 -7.39 1.56 -9.85
C TYR A 70 -6.29 0.49 -9.81
N MET A 71 -5.24 0.71 -9.00
CA MET A 71 -4.19 -0.28 -8.77
C MET A 71 -4.70 -1.59 -8.16
N LEU A 72 -5.58 -1.52 -7.16
CA LEU A 72 -6.19 -2.73 -6.59
C LEU A 72 -6.96 -3.53 -7.64
N SER A 73 -7.71 -2.85 -8.51
CA SER A 73 -8.45 -3.51 -9.59
C SER A 73 -7.54 -4.24 -10.59
N MET A 74 -6.30 -3.77 -10.78
CA MET A 74 -5.31 -4.48 -11.59
C MET A 74 -4.80 -5.74 -10.91
N LEU A 75 -4.46 -5.64 -9.62
CA LEU A 75 -4.03 -6.79 -8.84
C LEU A 75 -5.11 -7.87 -8.83
N ASP A 76 -6.38 -7.50 -8.73
CA ASP A 76 -7.51 -8.42 -8.85
C ASP A 76 -7.55 -9.10 -10.23
N LYS A 77 -7.33 -8.35 -11.32
CA LYS A 77 -7.24 -8.91 -12.68
C LYS A 77 -6.08 -9.90 -12.82
N VAL A 78 -4.91 -9.57 -12.29
CA VAL A 78 -3.72 -10.45 -12.32
C VAL A 78 -3.95 -11.71 -11.47
N ASN A 79 -4.53 -11.56 -10.28
CA ASN A 79 -4.93 -12.69 -9.43
C ASN A 79 -5.96 -13.60 -10.13
N ALA A 80 -6.82 -13.05 -10.99
CA ALA A 80 -7.75 -13.83 -11.81
C ALA A 80 -7.08 -14.57 -12.98
N GLY A 81 -5.76 -14.46 -13.15
CA GLY A 81 -4.98 -15.15 -14.18
C GLY A 81 -4.70 -14.32 -15.44
N ASN A 82 -5.01 -13.02 -15.45
CA ASN A 82 -4.68 -12.17 -16.58
C ASN A 82 -3.18 -11.89 -16.64
N ASP A 83 -2.63 -11.85 -17.85
CA ASP A 83 -1.22 -11.55 -18.07
C ASP A 83 -0.86 -10.14 -17.59
N PHE A 84 0.19 -10.06 -16.76
CA PHE A 84 0.64 -8.80 -16.17
C PHE A 84 1.05 -7.76 -17.21
N GLN A 85 1.66 -8.21 -18.31
CA GLN A 85 2.15 -7.36 -19.39
C GLN A 85 0.98 -6.76 -20.19
N ALA A 86 -0.09 -7.53 -20.39
CA ALA A 86 -1.33 -7.03 -20.98
C ALA A 86 -2.02 -6.01 -20.07
N VAL A 87 -2.10 -6.28 -18.76
CA VAL A 87 -2.70 -5.36 -17.78
C VAL A 87 -1.86 -4.08 -17.63
N SER A 88 -0.52 -4.16 -17.70
CA SER A 88 0.35 -2.99 -17.56
C SER A 88 0.32 -2.05 -18.77
N GLN A 89 0.06 -2.57 -19.97
CA GLN A 89 -0.09 -1.78 -21.19
C GLN A 89 -1.38 -0.95 -21.21
N GLU A 90 -2.50 -1.46 -20.66
CA GLU A 90 -3.76 -0.70 -20.55
C GLU A 90 -3.69 0.47 -19.55
N VAL A 91 -2.83 0.37 -18.53
CA VAL A 91 -2.89 1.21 -17.32
C VAL A 91 -1.80 2.27 -17.29
N GLY A 92 -0.76 2.10 -18.11
CA GLY A 92 0.41 2.97 -18.11
C GLY A 92 1.47 2.45 -17.14
N GLN A 93 2.61 2.06 -17.70
CA GLN A 93 3.73 1.40 -17.04
C GLN A 93 4.17 2.07 -15.73
N LYS A 94 4.07 3.40 -15.64
CA LYS A 94 4.55 4.18 -14.49
C LYS A 94 3.77 3.91 -13.19
N LEU A 95 2.46 3.70 -13.25
CA LEU A 95 1.65 3.41 -12.05
C LEU A 95 1.92 1.98 -11.56
N VAL A 96 2.06 1.05 -12.50
CA VAL A 96 2.41 -0.35 -12.22
C VAL A 96 3.79 -0.45 -11.58
N ASP A 97 4.78 0.29 -12.10
CA ASP A 97 6.14 0.25 -11.60
C ASP A 97 6.26 0.82 -10.18
N ILE A 98 5.47 1.84 -9.84
CA ILE A 98 5.52 2.50 -8.53
C ILE A 98 4.81 1.68 -7.45
N TYR A 99 3.65 1.08 -7.77
CA TYR A 99 2.77 0.50 -6.76
C TYR A 99 2.62 -1.02 -6.83
N VAL A 100 2.68 -1.61 -8.02
CA VAL A 100 2.36 -3.03 -8.24
C VAL A 100 3.59 -3.90 -8.24
N LYS A 101 4.65 -3.52 -8.96
CA LYS A 101 5.91 -4.29 -9.00
C LYS A 101 6.46 -4.60 -7.59
N PRO A 102 6.54 -3.62 -6.66
CA PRO A 102 7.04 -3.91 -5.31
C PRO A 102 6.24 -4.98 -4.54
N LEU A 103 4.93 -5.10 -4.82
CA LEU A 103 4.05 -6.09 -4.20
C LEU A 103 4.21 -7.48 -4.83
N LEU A 104 4.44 -7.56 -6.14
CA LEU A 104 4.58 -8.82 -6.87
C LEU A 104 5.98 -9.44 -6.76
N ASP A 105 7.02 -8.61 -6.75
CA ASP A 105 8.41 -9.10 -6.65
C ASP A 105 8.66 -9.80 -5.30
N LYS A 106 7.97 -9.39 -4.24
CA LYS A 106 8.04 -10.05 -2.92
C LYS A 106 7.36 -11.42 -2.86
N GLU A 107 6.34 -11.67 -3.68
CA GLU A 107 5.75 -13.02 -3.77
C GLU A 107 6.72 -14.02 -4.41
N LYS A 108 7.53 -13.59 -5.39
CA LYS A 108 8.49 -14.48 -6.06
C LYS A 108 9.67 -14.91 -5.18
N ASP A 109 10.09 -14.06 -4.24
CA ASP A 109 11.16 -14.38 -3.29
C ASP A 109 10.73 -15.39 -2.21
N THR A 110 9.43 -15.55 -1.97
CA THR A 110 8.91 -16.52 -0.99
C THR A 110 8.67 -17.91 -1.57
N GLU A 111 8.56 -18.06 -2.90
CA GLU A 111 8.44 -19.35 -3.59
C GLU A 111 9.78 -19.98 -4.00
N GLY A 112 10.91 -19.26 -3.84
CA GLY A 112 12.26 -19.74 -4.18
C GLY A 112 13.00 -20.51 -3.08
N LYS A 113 12.34 -20.85 -1.97
CA LYS A 113 12.89 -21.69 -0.90
C LYS A 113 12.00 -22.91 -0.68
N ASN A 114 12.05 -23.86 -1.61
CA ASN A 114 11.72 -25.27 -1.37
C ASN A 114 12.58 -26.14 -2.28
#